data_AF-A0A4Y1ZHR8-F1
#
_entry.id   AF-A0A4Y1ZHR8-F1
#
_cell.length_a   1.000
_cell.length_b   1.000
_cell.length_c   1.000
_cell.angle_alpha   90.00
_cell.angle_beta   90.00
_cell.angle_gamma   90.00
#
_symmetry.space_group_name_H-M   'P 1'
#
loop_
_entity.id
_entity.type
_entity.pdbx_description
1 polymer ?
#
loop_
_entity_poly.entity_id
_entity_poly.type
_entity_poly.pdbx_seq_one_letter_code
_entity_poly.pdbx_strand_id
1 'polypeptide(L)'
;MSFAKAVRFANQLITIKTVILRFKLIELSFEVKGGMACLMNELITKDDLIKKGYSKYTAVNIIRQAKQIMVQQGYPFYNNKRLGRVPKETVESILGCGLELEKNTRG
;
A
#
# COMPACT_ATOMS: atom_id res chain seq x y z
N MET A 1 -6.15 -51.95 5.15
CA MET A 1 -6.27 -50.49 5.40
C MET A 1 -6.32 -49.79 4.04
N SER A 2 -7.43 -49.14 3.71
CA SER A 2 -7.72 -48.75 2.32
C SER A 2 -6.82 -47.61 1.83
N PHE A 3 -6.16 -47.83 0.68
CA PHE A 3 -5.38 -46.84 -0.08
C PHE A 3 -6.14 -45.51 -0.27
N ALA A 4 -7.48 -45.54 -0.31
CA ALA A 4 -8.31 -44.35 -0.42
C ALA A 4 -8.15 -43.37 0.78
N LYS A 5 -7.85 -43.86 1.99
CA LYS A 5 -7.55 -42.98 3.14
C LYS A 5 -6.20 -42.30 2.96
N ALA A 6 -5.19 -43.03 2.48
CA ALA A 6 -3.85 -42.48 2.24
C ALA A 6 -3.86 -41.36 1.18
N VAL A 7 -4.62 -41.51 0.10
CA VAL A 7 -4.77 -40.49 -0.94
C VAL A 7 -5.46 -39.22 -0.42
N ARG A 8 -6.47 -39.35 0.46
CA ARG A 8 -7.12 -38.18 1.08
C ARG A 8 -6.18 -37.42 2.03
N PHE A 9 -5.38 -38.14 2.82
CA PHE A 9 -4.36 -37.52 3.67
C PHE A 9 -3.28 -36.83 2.85
N ALA A 10 -2.81 -37.44 1.75
CA ALA A 10 -1.84 -36.83 0.85
C ALA A 10 -2.40 -35.56 0.18
N ASN A 11 -3.63 -35.60 -0.33
CA ASN A 11 -4.28 -34.43 -0.90
C ASN A 11 -4.51 -33.32 0.14
N GLN A 12 -4.92 -33.66 1.36
CA GLN A 12 -5.07 -32.70 2.46
C GLN A 12 -3.74 -32.02 2.83
N LEU A 13 -2.63 -32.76 2.83
CA LEU A 13 -1.28 -32.21 3.03
C LEU A 13 -0.83 -31.33 1.85
N ILE A 14 -1.20 -31.68 0.61
CA ILE A 14 -0.93 -30.87 -0.60
C ILE A 14 -1.69 -29.54 -0.55
N THR A 15 -2.97 -29.52 -0.18
CA THR A 15 -3.75 -28.27 -0.07
C THR A 15 -3.22 -27.36 1.03
N ILE A 16 -2.80 -27.92 2.17
CA ILE A 16 -2.24 -27.14 3.28
C ILE A 16 -0.86 -26.57 2.90
N LYS A 17 0.01 -27.37 2.26
CA LYS A 17 1.35 -26.94 1.83
C LYS A 17 1.27 -25.84 0.77
N THR A 18 0.29 -25.89 -0.13
CA THR A 18 0.09 -24.87 -1.18
C THR A 18 -0.47 -23.55 -0.63
N VAL A 19 -1.39 -23.57 0.33
CA VAL A 19 -1.91 -22.35 0.99
C VAL A 19 -0.83 -21.66 1.82
N ILE A 20 -0.05 -22.42 2.61
CA ILE A 20 1.02 -21.87 3.45
C ILE A 20 2.15 -21.29 2.58
N LEU A 21 2.53 -21.97 1.49
CA LEU A 21 3.56 -21.47 0.58
C LEU A 21 3.11 -20.20 -0.16
N ARG A 22 1.82 -20.09 -0.51
CA ARG A 22 1.25 -18.89 -1.15
C ARG A 22 1.18 -17.70 -0.19
N PHE A 23 0.95 -17.94 1.11
CA PHE A 23 1.04 -16.91 2.15
C PHE A 23 2.49 -16.47 2.39
N LYS A 24 3.44 -17.43 2.37
CA LYS A 24 4.89 -17.15 2.48
C LYS A 24 5.45 -16.39 1.27
N LEU A 25 4.91 -16.62 0.07
CA LEU A 25 5.34 -15.95 -1.17
C LEU A 25 5.02 -14.44 -1.18
N ILE A 26 3.96 -14.03 -0.48
CA ILE A 26 3.57 -12.61 -0.35
C ILE A 26 4.56 -11.86 0.54
N GLU A 27 5.07 -12.49 1.61
CA GLU A 27 6.04 -11.89 2.55
C GLU A 27 7.41 -11.62 1.92
N LEU A 28 7.91 -12.52 1.04
CA LEU A 28 9.27 -12.39 0.48
C LEU A 28 9.44 -11.20 -0.48
N SER A 29 8.35 -10.68 -1.03
CA SER A 29 8.39 -9.52 -1.94
C SER A 29 8.40 -8.17 -1.18
N PHE A 30 8.21 -8.19 0.14
CA PHE A 30 7.97 -6.97 0.93
C PHE A 30 9.24 -6.34 1.53
N GLU A 31 10.25 -7.15 1.90
CA GLU A 31 11.45 -6.69 2.62
C GLU A 31 12.35 -5.74 1.78
N VAL A 32 12.32 -5.84 0.45
CA VAL A 32 13.23 -5.07 -0.42
C VAL A 32 12.76 -3.62 -0.64
N LYS A 33 11.51 -3.26 -0.28
CA LYS A 33 10.94 -1.92 -0.51
C LYS A 33 11.12 -0.93 0.64
N GLY A 34 11.45 -1.40 1.84
CA GLY A 34 11.62 -0.56 3.03
C GLY A 34 12.84 0.38 2.98
N GLY A 35 13.86 0.04 2.21
CA GLY A 35 15.08 0.84 2.07
C GLY A 35 15.08 1.84 0.91
N MET A 36 14.23 1.65 -0.12
CA MET A 36 14.37 2.33 -1.42
C MET A 36 13.34 3.43 -1.70
N ALA A 37 12.30 3.58 -0.88
CA ALA A 37 11.30 4.65 -1.06
C ALA A 37 11.83 6.07 -0.78
N CYS A 38 13.09 6.21 -0.33
CA CYS A 38 13.76 7.49 -0.21
C CYS A 38 14.26 8.06 -1.55
N LEU A 39 14.27 7.26 -2.62
CA LEU A 39 14.73 7.69 -3.94
C LEU A 39 13.54 7.97 -4.87
N MET A 40 13.25 9.27 -5.01
CA MET A 40 12.54 9.88 -6.15
C MET A 40 11.09 9.44 -6.35
N ASN A 41 10.24 9.68 -5.34
CA ASN A 41 8.79 9.83 -5.57
C ASN A 41 8.29 11.09 -4.87
N GLU A 42 7.53 11.91 -5.60
CA GLU A 42 6.98 13.18 -5.16
C GLU A 42 6.22 13.01 -3.83
N LEU A 43 6.75 13.57 -2.73
CA LEU A 43 6.10 13.54 -1.43
C LEU A 43 4.99 14.58 -1.41
N ILE A 44 3.78 14.18 -1.02
CA ILE A 44 2.61 15.04 -0.95
C ILE A 44 2.37 15.49 0.50
N THR A 45 2.14 16.79 0.67
CA THR A 45 1.65 17.38 1.91
C THR A 45 0.17 17.77 1.79
N LYS A 46 -0.47 18.06 2.93
CA LYS A 46 -1.84 18.60 2.95
C LYS A 46 -1.98 19.85 2.08
N ASP A 47 -0.94 20.68 2.00
CA ASP A 47 -0.98 21.97 1.32
C ASP A 47 -0.95 21.76 -0.21
N ASP A 48 -0.30 20.69 -0.68
CA ASP A 48 -0.31 20.31 -2.09
C ASP A 48 -1.68 19.79 -2.53
N LEU A 49 -2.40 19.10 -1.64
CA LEU A 49 -3.80 18.72 -1.88
C LEU A 49 -4.72 19.95 -1.89
N ILE A 50 -4.48 20.94 -1.04
CA ILE A 50 -5.26 22.18 -1.04
C ILE A 50 -5.03 22.95 -2.34
N LYS A 51 -3.78 23.04 -2.82
CA LYS A 51 -3.45 23.64 -4.13
C LYS A 51 -4.12 22.90 -5.30
N LYS A 52 -4.34 21.59 -5.17
CA LYS A 52 -5.09 20.78 -6.14
C LYS A 52 -6.61 21.01 -6.10
N GLY A 53 -7.12 21.83 -5.18
CA GLY A 53 -8.55 22.17 -5.07
C GLY A 53 -9.32 21.36 -4.04
N TYR A 54 -8.66 20.52 -3.25
CA TYR A 54 -9.33 19.80 -2.16
C TYR A 54 -9.56 20.73 -0.96
N SER A 55 -10.71 20.56 -0.29
CA SER A 55 -10.95 21.25 0.97
C SER A 55 -9.88 20.87 2.01
N LYS A 56 -9.56 21.78 2.94
CA LYS A 56 -8.60 21.51 4.03
C LYS A 56 -8.95 20.25 4.81
N TYR A 57 -10.24 20.02 5.09
CA TYR A 57 -10.72 18.85 5.80
C TYR A 57 -10.50 17.57 4.99
N THR A 58 -10.86 17.59 3.70
CA THR A 58 -10.67 16.47 2.78
C THR A 58 -9.19 16.12 2.64
N ALA A 59 -8.33 17.13 2.45
CA ALA A 59 -6.88 16.95 2.35
C ALA A 59 -6.29 16.27 3.60
N VAL A 60 -6.67 16.72 4.80
CA VAL A 60 -6.22 16.10 6.06
C VAL A 60 -6.70 14.66 6.17
N ASN A 61 -7.95 14.37 5.78
CA ASN A 61 -8.48 13.02 5.79
C ASN A 61 -7.77 12.08 4.82
N ILE A 62 -7.42 12.56 3.62
CA ILE A 62 -6.64 11.77 2.64
C ILE A 62 -5.26 11.44 3.21
N ILE A 63 -4.55 12.41 3.78
CA ILE A 63 -3.24 12.19 4.41
C ILE A 63 -3.35 11.18 5.57
N ARG A 64 -4.42 11.25 6.37
CA ARG A 64 -4.67 10.31 7.47
C ARG A 64 -4.87 8.89 6.95
N GLN A 65 -5.66 8.73 5.90
CA GLN A 65 -5.90 7.43 5.27
C GLN A 65 -4.62 6.87 4.64
N ALA A 66 -3.85 7.70 3.93
CA ALA A 66 -2.58 7.30 3.32
C ALA A 66 -1.59 6.76 4.35
N LYS A 67 -1.48 7.42 5.51
CA LYS A 67 -0.67 6.91 6.62
C LYS A 67 -1.16 5.58 7.14
N GLN A 68 -2.47 5.40 7.29
CA GLN A 68 -3.03 4.15 7.78
C GLN A 68 -2.74 3.00 6.82
N ILE A 69 -2.88 3.23 5.52
CA ILE A 69 -2.53 2.24 4.49
C ILE A 69 -1.03 1.92 4.54
N MET A 70 -0.16 2.93 4.65
CA MET A 70 1.28 2.72 4.77
C MET A 70 1.65 1.92 6.04
N VAL A 71 0.99 2.17 7.17
CA VAL A 71 1.20 1.38 8.40
C VAL A 71 0.69 -0.05 8.22
N GLN A 72 -0.48 -0.24 7.58
CA GLN A 72 -1.03 -1.57 7.26
C GLN A 72 -0.15 -2.36 6.30
N GLN A 73 0.50 -1.66 5.37
CA GLN A 73 1.46 -2.27 4.47
C GLN A 73 2.69 -2.78 5.23
N GLY A 74 3.02 -2.24 6.40
CA GLY A 74 4.16 -2.66 7.20
C GLY A 74 5.26 -1.60 7.32
N TYR A 75 4.95 -0.34 7.03
CA TYR A 75 5.86 0.79 7.21
C TYR A 75 5.59 1.51 8.55
N PRO A 76 6.25 1.14 9.66
CA PRO A 76 6.02 1.76 10.98
C PRO A 76 6.43 3.24 11.03
N PHE A 77 7.25 3.70 10.08
CA PHE A 77 7.69 5.09 9.96
C PHE A 77 6.50 6.08 9.88
N TYR A 78 5.41 5.70 9.21
CA TYR A 78 4.23 6.54 9.04
C TYR A 78 3.30 6.60 10.25
N ASN A 79 3.60 5.82 11.30
CA ASN A 79 2.85 5.84 12.56
C ASN A 79 3.09 7.14 13.37
N ASN A 80 4.14 7.91 13.05
CA ASN A 80 4.44 9.15 13.75
C ASN A 80 3.42 10.26 13.44
N LYS A 81 2.82 10.82 14.50
CA LYS A 81 1.84 11.93 14.41
C LYS A 81 2.45 13.21 13.81
N ARG A 82 3.76 13.45 13.97
CA ARG A 82 4.46 14.66 13.50
C ARG A 82 4.76 14.65 12.00
N LEU A 83 4.69 13.49 11.33
CA LEU A 83 5.05 13.35 9.93
C LEU A 83 3.91 13.88 9.03
N GLY A 84 4.06 15.03 8.38
CA GLY A 84 3.01 15.61 7.52
C GLY A 84 3.06 15.18 6.05
N ARG A 85 3.83 14.15 5.70
CA ARG A 85 4.20 13.79 4.32
C ARG A 85 3.86 12.34 4.03
N VAL A 86 3.36 12.07 2.82
CA VAL A 86 3.08 10.72 2.32
C VAL A 86 3.48 10.60 0.85
N PRO A 87 3.82 9.40 0.35
CA PRO A 87 4.12 9.20 -1.06
C PRO A 87 2.89 9.43 -1.94
N LYS A 88 3.09 10.06 -3.10
CA LYS A 88 2.04 10.29 -4.12
C LYS A 88 1.31 9.03 -4.55
N GLU A 89 2.02 7.91 -4.73
CA GLU A 89 1.43 6.63 -5.14
C GLU A 89 0.30 6.19 -4.19
N THR A 90 0.49 6.36 -2.88
CA THR A 90 -0.53 6.03 -1.87
C THR A 90 -1.77 6.90 -2.03
N VAL A 91 -1.55 8.19 -2.33
CA VAL A 91 -2.63 9.16 -2.46
C VAL A 91 -3.43 8.89 -3.72
N GLU A 92 -2.78 8.54 -4.82
CA GLU A 92 -3.43 8.13 -6.06
C GLU A 92 -4.23 6.84 -5.89
N SER A 93 -3.68 5.87 -5.13
CA SER A 93 -4.38 4.64 -4.77
C SER A 93 -5.67 4.91 -3.98
N ILE A 94 -5.66 5.88 -3.06
CA ILE A 94 -6.86 6.29 -2.29
C ILE A 94 -7.88 7.01 -3.16
N LEU A 95 -7.41 7.91 -4.03
CA LEU A 95 -8.30 8.72 -4.85
C LEU A 95 -8.94 7.91 -5.98
N GLY A 96 -8.35 6.77 -6.38
CA GLY A 96 -8.90 5.91 -7.43
C GLY A 96 -8.89 6.55 -8.82
N CYS A 97 -8.27 7.72 -8.96
CA CYS A 97 -8.04 8.44 -10.19
C CYS A 97 -6.56 8.84 -10.19
N GLY A 98 -5.85 8.56 -11.28
CA GLY A 98 -4.52 9.13 -11.47
C GLY A 98 -4.63 10.65 -11.35
N LEU A 99 -3.80 11.28 -10.52
CA LEU A 99 -3.70 12.73 -10.50
C LEU A 99 -2.94 13.18 -11.75
N GLU A 100 -3.51 12.91 -12.93
CA GLU A 100 -3.09 13.57 -14.16
C GLU A 100 -3.40 15.04 -13.97
N LEU A 101 -2.34 15.78 -13.69
CA LEU A 101 -2.35 17.22 -13.83
C LEU A 101 -2.75 17.49 -15.28
N GLU A 102 -3.98 17.92 -15.53
CA GLU A 102 -4.20 18.84 -16.63
C GLU A 102 -3.31 20.05 -16.33
N LYS A 103 -2.09 20.02 -16.88
CA LYS A 103 -1.28 21.21 -17.06
C LYS A 103 -2.05 22.05 -18.07
N ASN A 104 -2.99 22.85 -17.58
CA ASN A 104 -3.58 23.89 -18.39
C ASN A 104 -2.54 25.02 -18.52
N THR A 105 -1.47 24.75 -19.27
CA THR A 105 -0.65 25.79 -19.89
C THR A 105 -1.54 26.44 -20.95
N ARG A 106 -2.34 27.42 -20.53
CA ARG A 106 -2.81 28.49 -21.42
C ARG A 106 -1.80 29.62 -21.25
N GLY A 107 -1.16 29.96 -22.37
CA GLY A 107 -0.06 30.93 -22.46
C GLY A 107 -0.44 32.35 -22.06
#